data_AF-A0A3N5QNW3-F1
#
_entry.id   AF-A0A3N5QNW3-F1
#
_cell.length_a   1.000
_cell.length_b   1.000
_cell.length_c   1.000
_cell.angle_alpha   90.00
_cell.angle_beta   90.00
_cell.angle_gamma   90.00
#
_symmetry.space_group_name_H-M   'P 1'
#
loop_
_entity.id
_entity.type
_entity.pdbx_description
1 polymer ?
#
loop_
_entity_poly.entity_id
_entity_poly.type
_entity_poly.pdbx_seq_one_letter_code
_entity_poly.pdbx_strand_id
1 'polypeptide(L)'
;MTADEIIQDLSIKIYSGPLSVVRHEPDYPDLENPLHLIVLLIDCDTEVQMQGMIGFLENNTGAHLGATIHALRLFGALKVSESLEKVQQCMRRHDVTWERLRGDFEGMTEFQITSFHELHGETLDAFAQEVCDIAGGFELFNHESGEPVYDLLCAHLDLRIIRLREEIQKREAK
;
A
#
# COMPACT_ATOMS: atom_id res chain seq x y z
N MET A 1 -10.32 -12.66 18.97
CA MET A 1 -9.92 -11.91 17.77
C MET A 1 -9.95 -10.42 18.05
N THR A 2 -8.97 -9.94 18.81
CA THR A 2 -8.61 -8.51 18.87
C THR A 2 -8.22 -8.00 17.48
N ALA A 3 -8.11 -6.68 17.30
CA ALA A 3 -7.60 -6.14 16.04
C ALA A 3 -6.23 -6.73 15.66
N ASP A 4 -5.31 -6.84 16.61
CA ASP A 4 -3.98 -7.44 16.44
C ASP A 4 -4.06 -8.88 15.90
N GLU A 5 -4.86 -9.74 16.54
CA GLU A 5 -5.05 -11.13 16.10
C GLU A 5 -5.61 -11.20 14.67
N ILE A 6 -6.48 -10.27 14.29
CA ILE A 6 -7.04 -10.22 12.93
C ILE A 6 -6.02 -9.73 11.92
N ILE A 7 -5.25 -8.67 12.22
CA ILE A 7 -4.21 -8.17 11.30
C ILE A 7 -3.17 -9.25 11.03
N GLN A 8 -2.69 -9.94 12.08
CA GLN A 8 -1.75 -11.05 11.94
C GLN A 8 -2.32 -12.17 11.06
N ASP A 9 -3.57 -12.58 11.28
CA ASP A 9 -4.22 -13.60 10.47
C ASP A 9 -4.39 -13.16 9.01
N LEU A 10 -4.80 -11.91 8.80
CA LEU A 10 -4.98 -11.32 7.47
C LEU A 10 -3.66 -11.15 6.71
N SER A 11 -2.54 -10.89 7.38
CA SER A 11 -1.23 -10.74 6.72
C SER A 11 -0.82 -11.93 5.85
N ILE A 12 -1.41 -13.11 6.11
CA ILE A 12 -1.22 -14.32 5.31
C ILE A 12 -2.45 -14.59 4.46
N LYS A 13 -3.65 -14.58 5.06
CA LYS A 13 -4.85 -15.08 4.39
C LYS A 13 -5.30 -14.24 3.20
N ILE A 14 -5.02 -12.94 3.19
CA ILE A 14 -5.46 -12.04 2.10
C ILE A 14 -4.85 -12.38 0.74
N TYR A 15 -3.83 -13.23 0.69
CA TYR A 15 -3.20 -13.69 -0.56
C TYR A 15 -3.75 -15.04 -1.04
N SER A 16 -4.69 -15.64 -0.31
CA SER A 16 -5.33 -16.91 -0.65
C SER A 16 -6.85 -16.77 -0.72
N GLY A 17 -7.49 -17.64 -1.52
CA GLY A 17 -8.95 -17.69 -1.57
C GLY A 17 -9.52 -18.05 -0.19
N PRO A 18 -10.63 -17.42 0.24
CA PRO A 18 -11.50 -16.52 -0.52
C PRO A 18 -11.15 -15.02 -0.40
N LEU A 19 -10.18 -14.62 0.43
CA LEU A 19 -9.89 -13.20 0.69
C LEU A 19 -9.03 -12.53 -0.39
N SER A 20 -8.38 -13.30 -1.27
CA SER A 20 -7.60 -12.76 -2.38
C SER A 20 -8.40 -11.87 -3.35
N VAL A 21 -9.71 -12.06 -3.42
CA VAL A 21 -10.58 -11.31 -4.35
C VAL A 21 -10.93 -9.90 -3.90
N VAL A 22 -10.63 -9.52 -2.64
CA VAL A 22 -11.00 -8.21 -2.09
C VAL A 22 -10.49 -7.06 -2.95
N ARG A 23 -9.28 -7.18 -3.49
CA ARG A 23 -8.62 -6.17 -4.36
C ARG A 23 -9.30 -6.00 -5.72
N HIS A 24 -10.17 -6.94 -6.09
CA HIS A 24 -10.90 -6.95 -7.36
C HIS A 24 -12.37 -6.54 -7.17
N GLU A 25 -12.77 -6.15 -5.96
CA GLU A 25 -14.12 -5.65 -5.70
C GLU A 25 -14.32 -4.30 -6.40
N PRO A 26 -15.50 -4.03 -6.99
CA PRO A 26 -15.73 -2.81 -7.79
C PRO A 26 -15.58 -1.50 -7.01
N ASP A 27 -15.76 -1.55 -5.70
CA ASP A 27 -15.66 -0.43 -4.76
C ASP A 27 -14.32 -0.39 -4.02
N TYR A 28 -13.35 -1.23 -4.38
CA TYR A 28 -12.04 -1.23 -3.75
C TYR A 28 -11.16 -0.04 -4.23
N PRO A 29 -10.47 0.68 -3.33
CA PRO A 29 -10.59 0.63 -1.87
C PRO A 29 -11.76 1.49 -1.34
N ASP A 30 -12.54 0.93 -0.41
CA ASP A 30 -13.55 1.66 0.38
C ASP A 30 -13.02 1.82 1.81
N LEU A 31 -12.60 3.03 2.18
CA LEU A 31 -12.00 3.28 3.48
C LEU A 31 -12.99 3.19 4.66
N GLU A 32 -14.30 3.17 4.38
CA GLU A 32 -15.31 2.86 5.39
C GLU A 32 -15.37 1.36 5.67
N ASN A 33 -14.98 0.51 4.72
CA ASN A 33 -14.85 -0.92 4.93
C ASN A 33 -13.53 -1.24 5.67
N PRO A 34 -13.58 -1.73 6.93
CA PRO A 34 -12.37 -2.03 7.68
C PRO A 34 -11.52 -3.13 7.04
N LEU A 35 -12.10 -4.05 6.26
CA LEU A 35 -11.33 -5.06 5.53
C LEU A 35 -10.55 -4.44 4.36
N HIS A 36 -11.16 -3.54 3.58
CA HIS A 36 -10.46 -2.84 2.49
C HIS A 36 -9.31 -1.99 3.05
N LEU A 37 -9.54 -1.29 4.16
CA LEU A 37 -8.51 -0.50 4.83
C LEU A 37 -7.30 -1.36 5.24
N ILE A 38 -7.51 -2.53 5.85
CA ILE A 38 -6.43 -3.41 6.26
C ILE A 38 -5.68 -3.99 5.06
N VAL A 39 -6.41 -4.49 4.05
CA VAL A 39 -5.81 -5.05 2.84
C VAL A 39 -4.94 -4.01 2.13
N LEU A 40 -5.42 -2.77 2.00
CA LEU A 40 -4.68 -1.66 1.40
C LEU A 40 -3.36 -1.38 2.12
N LEU A 41 -3.36 -1.38 3.45
CA LEU A 41 -2.17 -1.10 4.25
C LEU A 41 -1.18 -2.27 4.26
N ILE A 42 -1.67 -3.51 4.35
CA ILE A 42 -0.81 -4.71 4.26
C ILE A 42 -0.15 -4.78 2.88
N ASP A 43 -0.90 -4.53 1.81
CA ASP A 43 -0.36 -4.48 0.46
C ASP A 43 0.74 -3.41 0.34
N CYS A 44 0.48 -2.20 0.85
CA CYS A 44 1.49 -1.13 0.86
C CYS A 44 2.75 -1.53 1.61
N ASP A 45 2.63 -2.06 2.84
CA ASP A 45 3.79 -2.49 3.63
C ASP A 45 4.57 -3.61 2.94
N THR A 46 3.85 -4.62 2.44
CA THR A 46 4.45 -5.79 1.77
C THR A 46 5.24 -5.36 0.53
N GLU A 47 4.64 -4.54 -0.33
CA GLU A 47 5.26 -4.09 -1.58
C GLU A 47 6.48 -3.21 -1.32
N VAL A 48 6.40 -2.28 -0.37
CA VAL A 48 7.54 -1.43 -0.02
C VAL A 48 8.66 -2.25 0.62
N GLN A 49 8.37 -3.24 1.47
CA GLN A 49 9.40 -4.11 2.04
C GLN A 49 10.05 -5.01 0.99
N MET A 50 9.29 -5.48 -0.01
CA MET A 50 9.81 -6.39 -1.04
C MET A 50 10.59 -5.67 -2.14
N GLN A 51 10.14 -4.47 -2.55
CA GLN A 51 10.63 -3.82 -3.78
C GLN A 51 10.98 -2.33 -3.58
N GLY A 52 10.87 -1.83 -2.35
CA GLY A 52 11.03 -0.41 -2.04
C GLY A 52 9.87 0.43 -2.53
N MET A 53 9.96 1.74 -2.26
CA MET A 53 8.92 2.69 -2.66
C MET A 53 8.74 2.76 -4.18
N ILE A 54 9.81 2.61 -4.96
CA ILE A 54 9.72 2.62 -6.42
C ILE A 54 8.90 1.44 -6.94
N GLY A 55 9.20 0.21 -6.50
CA GLY A 55 8.44 -0.96 -6.91
C GLY A 55 6.97 -0.89 -6.51
N PHE A 56 6.67 -0.35 -5.31
CA PHE A 56 5.30 -0.07 -4.90
C PHE A 56 4.58 0.87 -5.89
N LEU A 57 5.24 1.94 -6.36
CA LEU A 57 4.64 2.89 -7.32
C LEU A 57 4.44 2.29 -8.72
N GLU A 58 5.26 1.31 -9.11
CA GLU A 58 5.16 0.59 -10.41
C GLU A 58 4.06 -0.50 -10.39
N ASN A 59 3.74 -1.04 -9.21
CA ASN A 59 2.77 -2.10 -9.04
C ASN A 59 1.33 -1.58 -9.01
N ASN A 60 0.37 -2.49 -9.17
CA ASN A 60 -1.07 -2.14 -9.15
C ASN A 60 -1.49 -1.50 -7.83
N THR A 61 -0.84 -1.84 -6.73
CA THR A 61 -1.05 -1.25 -5.41
C THR A 61 -0.70 0.24 -5.38
N GLY A 62 0.27 0.68 -6.18
CA GLY A 62 0.65 2.09 -6.35
C GLY A 62 -0.47 2.98 -6.89
N ALA A 63 -1.43 2.44 -7.64
CA ALA A 63 -2.62 3.16 -8.09
C ALA A 63 -3.44 3.73 -6.93
N HIS A 64 -3.30 3.12 -5.75
CA HIS A 64 -4.03 3.49 -4.55
C HIS A 64 -3.23 4.37 -3.59
N LEU A 65 -2.06 4.92 -3.98
CA LEU A 65 -1.24 5.80 -3.13
C LEU A 65 -2.05 6.89 -2.42
N GLY A 66 -2.97 7.56 -3.15
CA GLY A 66 -3.83 8.59 -2.57
C GLY A 66 -4.79 8.04 -1.50
N ALA A 67 -5.35 6.85 -1.71
CA ALA A 67 -6.19 6.16 -0.74
C ALA A 67 -5.37 5.70 0.47
N THR A 68 -4.13 5.23 0.28
CA THR A 68 -3.22 4.85 1.35
C THR A 68 -2.88 6.05 2.24
N ILE A 69 -2.56 7.20 1.66
CA ILE A 69 -2.34 8.46 2.40
C ILE A 69 -3.59 8.82 3.23
N HIS A 70 -4.78 8.73 2.64
CA HIS A 70 -6.03 9.02 3.35
C HIS A 70 -6.25 8.02 4.48
N ALA A 71 -6.08 6.72 4.24
CA ALA A 71 -6.23 5.68 5.25
C ALA A 71 -5.36 5.97 6.48
N LEU A 72 -4.07 6.30 6.28
CA LEU A 72 -3.15 6.66 7.36
C LEU A 72 -3.64 7.86 8.19
N ARG A 73 -4.16 8.89 7.52
CA ARG A 73 -4.74 10.07 8.19
C ARG A 73 -5.98 9.73 9.00
N LEU A 74 -6.82 8.78 8.55
CA LEU A 74 -8.05 8.40 9.25
C LEU A 74 -7.79 7.89 10.67
N PHE A 75 -6.69 7.17 10.87
CA PHE A 75 -6.31 6.65 12.19
C PHE A 75 -5.14 7.41 12.85
N GLY A 76 -4.73 8.54 12.27
CA GLY A 76 -3.79 9.47 12.91
C GLY A 76 -2.31 9.16 12.71
N ALA A 77 -1.94 8.31 11.74
CA ALA A 77 -0.54 8.10 11.33
C ALA A 77 -0.05 9.24 10.42
N LEU A 78 0.11 10.42 11.02
CA LEU A 78 0.34 11.66 10.29
C LEU A 78 1.74 11.72 9.67
N LYS A 79 2.79 11.33 10.40
CA LYS A 79 4.17 11.42 9.90
C LYS A 79 4.38 10.53 8.68
N VAL A 80 3.89 9.29 8.75
CA VAL A 80 3.98 8.35 7.63
C VAL A 80 3.13 8.83 6.45
N SER A 81 1.94 9.38 6.71
CA SER A 81 1.11 9.97 5.64
C SER A 81 1.78 11.16 4.95
N GLU A 82 2.51 11.99 5.71
CA GLU A 82 3.27 13.13 5.16
C GLU A 82 4.44 12.67 4.28
N SER A 83 5.12 11.59 4.64
CA SER A 83 6.17 11.01 3.79
C SER A 83 5.62 10.51 2.46
N LEU A 84 4.50 9.78 2.47
CA LEU A 84 3.82 9.35 1.24
C LEU A 84 3.26 10.53 0.44
N GLU A 85 2.80 11.59 1.10
CA GLU A 85 2.37 12.81 0.42
C GLU A 85 3.54 13.52 -0.28
N LYS A 86 4.74 13.54 0.32
CA LYS A 86 5.95 14.05 -0.34
C LYS A 86 6.30 13.22 -1.58
N VAL A 87 6.16 11.90 -1.53
CA VAL A 87 6.30 11.03 -2.71
C VAL A 87 5.27 11.40 -3.79
N GLN A 88 3.99 11.55 -3.42
CA GLN A 88 2.95 11.97 -4.37
C GLN A 88 3.20 13.38 -4.95
N GLN A 89 3.80 14.28 -4.18
CA GLN A 89 4.24 15.59 -4.68
C GLN A 89 5.45 15.46 -5.61
N CYS A 90 6.39 14.56 -5.34
CA CYS A 90 7.52 14.24 -6.22
C CYS A 90 7.02 13.76 -7.59
N MET A 91 6.07 12.81 -7.61
CA MET A 91 5.42 12.36 -8.85
C MET A 91 4.86 13.53 -9.67
N ARG A 92 4.15 14.47 -9.01
CA ARG A 92 3.61 15.66 -9.67
C ARG A 92 4.68 16.62 -10.20
N ARG A 93 5.79 16.81 -9.47
CA ARG A 93 6.90 17.68 -9.91
C ARG A 93 7.59 17.16 -11.16
N HIS A 94 7.69 15.84 -11.29
CA HIS A 94 8.34 15.16 -12.42
C HIS A 94 7.37 14.75 -13.54
N ASP A 95 6.10 15.15 -13.46
CA ASP A 95 5.05 14.77 -14.41
C ASP A 95 4.96 13.24 -14.61
N VAL A 96 5.03 12.52 -13.49
CA VAL A 96 4.92 11.07 -13.40
C VAL A 96 3.54 10.72 -12.86
N THR A 97 2.81 9.89 -13.60
CA THR A 97 1.57 9.26 -13.14
C THR A 97 1.77 7.77 -12.92
N TRP A 98 0.89 7.14 -12.15
CA TRP A 98 0.92 5.69 -11.99
C TRP A 98 0.73 4.98 -13.33
N GLU A 99 -0.17 5.48 -14.19
CA GLU A 99 -0.43 4.90 -15.51
C GLU A 99 0.80 4.95 -16.41
N ARG A 100 1.63 6.00 -16.29
CA ARG A 100 2.89 6.09 -17.03
C ARG A 100 3.86 5.00 -16.56
N LEU A 101 4.09 4.89 -15.25
CA LEU A 101 4.97 3.87 -14.69
C LEU A 101 4.48 2.47 -15.04
N ARG A 102 3.17 2.22 -14.92
CA ARG A 102 2.59 0.91 -15.22
C ARG A 102 2.60 0.59 -16.72
N GLY A 103 2.35 1.59 -17.55
CA GLY A 103 2.28 1.44 -19.01
C GLY A 103 3.61 0.99 -19.62
N ASP A 104 4.74 1.41 -19.04
CA ASP A 104 6.07 0.99 -19.52
C ASP A 104 6.30 -0.52 -19.37
N PHE A 105 5.54 -1.20 -18.48
CA PHE A 105 5.56 -2.67 -18.36
C PHE A 105 4.81 -3.42 -19.46
N GLU A 106 3.97 -2.76 -20.27
CA GLU A 106 3.08 -3.42 -21.25
C GLU A 106 3.83 -4.18 -22.37
N GLY A 107 5.15 -3.98 -22.49
CA GLY A 107 6.02 -4.69 -23.44
C GLY A 107 6.91 -5.78 -22.84
N MET A 108 6.86 -6.00 -21.53
CA MET A 108 7.78 -6.92 -20.87
C MET A 108 7.34 -8.38 -21.04
N THR A 109 8.32 -9.27 -21.21
CA THR A 109 8.06 -10.71 -21.19
C THR A 109 8.10 -11.27 -19.78
N GLU A 110 7.37 -12.35 -19.53
CA GLU A 110 7.43 -13.08 -18.26
C GLU A 110 8.89 -13.44 -17.92
N PHE A 111 9.29 -13.23 -16.66
CA PHE A 111 10.65 -13.42 -16.14
C PHE A 111 11.74 -12.48 -16.69
N GLN A 112 11.39 -11.45 -17.47
CA GLN A 112 12.35 -10.44 -17.87
C GLN A 112 12.88 -9.69 -16.65
N ILE A 113 14.20 -9.71 -16.48
CA ILE A 113 14.89 -8.91 -15.47
C ILE A 113 15.16 -7.53 -16.09
N THR A 114 14.77 -6.47 -15.40
CA THR A 114 15.02 -5.08 -15.76
C THR A 114 15.34 -4.27 -14.51
N SER A 115 15.90 -3.09 -14.72
CA SER A 115 15.99 -2.01 -13.74
C SER A 115 15.01 -0.89 -14.07
N PHE A 116 14.77 0.01 -13.10
CA PHE A 116 14.00 1.23 -13.30
C PHE A 116 14.54 2.06 -14.48
N HIS A 117 15.87 2.23 -14.53
CA HIS A 117 16.53 2.96 -15.62
C HIS A 117 16.31 2.30 -16.99
N GLU A 118 16.42 0.98 -17.07
CA GLU A 118 16.20 0.25 -18.33
C GLU A 118 14.74 0.32 -18.81
N LEU A 119 13.79 0.38 -17.88
CA LEU A 119 12.36 0.41 -18.19
C LEU A 119 11.86 1.81 -18.56
N HIS A 120 12.26 2.81 -17.77
CA HIS A 120 11.72 4.17 -17.83
C HIS A 120 12.66 5.17 -18.51
N GLY A 121 13.93 4.81 -18.68
CA GLY A 121 14.97 5.64 -19.26
C GLY A 121 15.49 6.74 -18.34
N GLU A 122 16.61 7.35 -18.75
CA GLU A 122 17.35 8.38 -18.00
C GLU A 122 16.49 9.57 -17.56
N THR A 123 15.43 9.89 -18.30
CA THR A 123 14.54 11.01 -17.98
C THR A 123 13.85 10.89 -16.64
N LEU A 124 13.72 9.66 -16.10
CA LEU A 124 13.09 9.41 -14.79
C LEU A 124 14.10 9.05 -13.69
N ASP A 125 15.41 9.04 -13.95
CA ASP A 125 16.41 8.75 -12.93
C ASP A 125 16.38 9.77 -11.79
N ALA A 126 16.18 11.06 -12.11
CA ALA A 126 16.06 12.12 -11.11
C ALA A 126 14.83 11.94 -10.21
N PHE A 127 13.71 11.49 -10.79
CA PHE A 127 12.51 11.14 -10.05
C PHE A 127 12.77 9.95 -9.12
N ALA A 128 13.39 8.88 -9.63
CA ALA A 128 13.69 7.70 -8.85
C ALA A 128 14.59 8.00 -7.64
N GLN A 129 15.64 8.79 -7.86
CA GLN A 129 16.54 9.22 -6.79
C GLN A 129 15.80 10.04 -5.73
N GLU A 130 14.98 11.01 -6.13
CA GLU A 130 14.24 11.84 -5.19
C GLU A 130 13.22 11.04 -4.36
N VAL A 131 12.55 10.05 -4.97
CA VAL A 131 11.68 9.12 -4.22
C VAL A 131 12.47 8.29 -3.21
N CYS A 132 13.64 7.77 -3.59
CA CYS A 132 14.52 7.05 -2.67
C CYS A 132 15.01 7.93 -1.51
N ASP A 133 15.29 9.21 -1.77
CA ASP A 133 15.69 10.16 -0.72
C ASP A 133 14.53 10.48 0.23
N ILE A 134 13.30 10.58 -0.27
CA ILE A 134 12.10 10.82 0.53
C ILE A 134 11.72 9.59 1.36
N ALA A 135 11.78 8.41 0.76
CA ALA A 135 11.27 7.15 1.31
C ALA A 135 12.39 6.23 1.84
N GLY A 136 13.62 6.73 1.96
CA GLY A 136 14.75 5.97 2.47
C GLY A 136 14.46 5.44 3.88
N GLY A 137 14.36 4.11 4.01
CA GLY A 137 13.99 3.46 5.27
C GLY A 137 12.51 3.56 5.62
N PHE A 138 11.63 3.81 4.64
CA PHE A 138 10.19 3.74 4.85
C PHE A 138 9.79 2.30 5.19
N GLU A 139 9.21 2.11 6.37
CA GLU A 139 8.63 0.86 6.82
C GLU A 139 7.33 1.20 7.54
N LEU A 140 6.20 0.72 7.02
CA LEU A 140 4.89 1.18 7.48
C LEU A 140 4.61 0.76 8.92
N PHE A 141 4.92 -0.50 9.26
CA PHE A 141 4.69 -1.05 10.59
C PHE A 141 5.93 -1.14 11.47
N ASN A 142 7.03 -0.45 11.13
CA ASN A 142 8.20 -0.44 11.98
C ASN A 142 8.01 0.50 13.20
N HIS A 143 8.08 -0.08 14.40
CA HIS A 143 7.99 0.62 15.68
C HIS A 143 9.15 1.61 15.93
N GLU A 144 10.29 1.47 15.25
CA GLU A 144 11.45 2.36 15.39
C GLU A 144 11.30 3.69 14.64
N SER A 145 10.32 3.79 13.74
CA SER A 145 10.04 4.99 12.91
C SER A 145 9.55 6.21 13.71
N GLY A 146 9.30 6.07 15.01
CA GLY A 146 8.88 7.15 15.90
C GLY A 146 7.40 7.56 15.73
N GLU A 147 6.62 6.79 14.96
CA GLU A 147 5.16 6.82 14.92
C GLU A 147 4.62 5.39 15.06
N PRO A 148 3.76 5.10 16.06
CA PRO A 148 3.30 3.74 16.32
C PRO A 148 2.12 3.38 15.40
N VAL A 149 2.37 3.32 14.09
CA VAL A 149 1.34 3.11 13.06
C VAL A 149 0.51 1.85 13.33
N TYR A 150 1.17 0.75 13.71
CA TYR A 150 0.50 -0.51 14.03
C TYR A 150 -0.49 -0.36 15.20
N ASP A 151 -0.07 0.32 16.28
CA ASP A 151 -0.93 0.52 17.46
C ASP A 151 -2.11 1.45 17.14
N LEU A 152 -1.87 2.48 16.33
CA LEU A 152 -2.92 3.40 15.87
C LEU A 152 -3.95 2.68 14.97
N LEU A 153 -3.48 1.81 14.08
CA LEU A 153 -4.34 0.95 13.26
C LEU A 153 -5.16 0.00 14.14
N CYS A 154 -4.52 -0.69 15.09
CA CYS A 154 -5.21 -1.56 16.04
C CYS A 154 -6.32 -0.81 16.80
N ALA A 155 -6.00 0.36 17.35
CA ALA A 155 -6.98 1.18 18.09
C ALA A 155 -8.17 1.59 17.21
N HIS A 156 -7.92 1.96 15.95
CA HIS A 156 -8.96 2.32 14.99
C HIS A 156 -9.86 1.13 14.62
N LEU A 157 -9.27 -0.05 14.46
CA LEU A 157 -10.00 -1.28 14.11
C LEU A 157 -10.77 -1.87 15.27
N ASP A 158 -10.28 -1.73 16.51
CA ASP A 158 -11.01 -2.18 17.70
C ASP A 158 -12.38 -1.49 17.81
N LEU A 159 -12.47 -0.21 17.41
CA LEU A 159 -13.75 0.52 17.31
C LEU A 159 -14.70 -0.04 16.24
N ARG A 160 -14.18 -0.81 15.28
CA ARG A 160 -14.89 -1.35 14.11
C ARG A 160 -14.86 -2.89 14.07
N ILE A 161 -14.47 -3.54 15.16
CA ILE A 161 -14.08 -4.96 15.18
C ILE A 161 -15.24 -5.88 14.81
N ILE A 162 -16.47 -5.52 15.19
CA ILE A 162 -17.67 -6.29 14.85
C ILE A 162 -17.88 -6.30 13.33
N ARG A 163 -17.87 -5.11 12.71
CA ARG A 163 -18.01 -4.96 11.25
C ARG A 163 -16.88 -5.66 10.50
N LEU A 164 -15.65 -5.58 10.99
CA LEU A 164 -14.51 -6.27 10.39
C LEU A 164 -14.71 -7.79 10.37
N ARG A 165 -15.14 -8.39 11.49
CA ARG A 165 -15.41 -9.83 11.56
C ARG A 165 -16.54 -10.24 10.63
N GLU A 166 -17.60 -9.44 10.52
CA GLU A 166 -18.71 -9.68 9.59
C GLU A 166 -18.24 -9.68 8.13
N GLU A 167 -17.40 -8.72 7.75
CA GLU A 167 -16.83 -8.63 6.39
C GLU A 167 -15.94 -9.82 6.04
N ILE A 168 -15.15 -10.33 7.00
CA ILE A 168 -14.33 -11.54 6.83
C ILE A 168 -15.23 -12.78 6.68
N GLN A 169 -16.17 -13.00 7.61
CA GLN A 169 -17.06 -14.16 7.60
C GLN A 169 -17.92 -14.24 6.34
N LYS A 170 -18.43 -13.09 5.86
CA LYS A 170 -19.22 -13.00 4.63
C LYS A 170 -18.46 -13.52 3.40
N ARG A 171 -17.13 -13.38 3.39
CA ARG A 171 -16.27 -13.84 2.28
C ARG A 171 -15.83 -15.28 2.47
N GLU A 172 -15.53 -15.70 3.70
CA GLU A 172 -15.19 -17.09 4.02
C GLU A 172 -16.36 -18.08 3.84
N ALA A 173 -17.60 -17.59 3.86
CA ALA A 173 -18.80 -18.40 3.64
C ALA A 173 -19.15 -18.63 2.15
N LYS A 174 -18.39 -18.07 1.20
CA LYS A 174 -18.59 -18.21 -0.25
C LYS A 174 -17.64 -19.25 -0.84
#